data_AF-A0A942UTA8-F1
#
_entry.id   AF-A0A942UTA8-F1
#
_cell.length_a   1.000
_cell.length_b   1.000
_cell.length_c   1.000
_cell.angle_alpha   90.00
_cell.angle_beta   90.00
_cell.angle_gamma   90.00
#
_symmetry.space_group_name_H-M   'P 1'
#
loop_
_entity.id
_entity.type
_entity.pdbx_description
1 polymer ?
#
loop_
_entity_poly.entity_id
_entity_poly.type
_entity_poly.pdbx_seq_one_letter_code
_entity_poly.pdbx_strand_id
1 'polypeptide(L)' 'MYKNLEAELARFNLTKGDIAKDLELSYGTIINKFKGKQDFTLGEAFIIKNKRFSNLTIEYLFERSEE' A
#
# COMPACT_ATOMS: atom_id res chain seq x y z
N MET A 1 -10.84 0.21 4.04
CA MET A 1 -9.87 0.77 3.04
C MET A 1 -8.55 1.08 3.75
N TYR A 2 -7.44 1.18 3.02
CA TYR A 2 -6.13 1.50 3.60
C TYR A 2 -5.88 3.02 3.57
N LYS A 3 -6.61 3.77 4.42
CA LYS A 3 -6.57 5.26 4.45
C LYS A 3 -5.16 5.79 4.76
N ASN A 4 -4.44 5.15 5.69
CA ASN A 4 -3.08 5.54 6.07
C ASN A 4 -2.10 5.36 4.91
N LEU A 5 -2.12 4.20 4.24
CA LEU A 5 -1.29 3.97 3.07
C LEU A 5 -1.55 5.00 1.97
N GLU A 6 -2.80 5.37 1.71
CA GLU A 6 -3.12 6.41 0.71
C GLU A 6 -2.61 7.80 1.12
N ALA A 7 -2.72 8.15 2.40
CA ALA A 7 -2.20 9.40 2.92
C ALA A 7 -0.67 9.48 2.78
N GLU A 8 0.02 8.39 3.10
CA GLU A 8 1.47 8.31 2.98
C GLU A 8 1.91 8.32 1.50
N LEU A 9 1.19 7.65 0.60
CA LEU A 9 1.45 7.79 -0.84
C LEU A 9 1.37 9.24 -1.30
N ALA A 10 0.34 9.97 -0.89
CA ALA A 10 0.18 11.39 -1.23
C ALA A 10 1.32 12.25 -0.64
N ARG A 11 1.74 11.98 0.60
CA ARG A 11 2.84 12.68 1.27
C ARG A 11 4.19 12.45 0.59
N PHE A 12 4.48 11.23 0.16
CA PHE A 12 5.72 10.86 -0.52
C PHE A 12 5.68 11.08 -2.04
N ASN A 13 4.62 11.68 -2.57
CA ASN A 13 4.40 11.89 -4.00
C ASN A 13 4.43 10.60 -4.83
N LEU A 14 4.03 9.48 -4.21
CA LEU A 14 3.96 8.17 -4.82
C LEU A 14 2.55 7.95 -5.38
N THR A 15 2.49 7.27 -6.52
CA THR A 15 1.22 6.87 -7.13
C THR A 15 0.99 5.38 -6.93
N LYS A 16 -0.28 4.96 -6.98
CA LYS A 16 -0.65 3.54 -6.93
C LYS A 16 0.01 2.74 -8.07
N GLY A 17 0.33 3.39 -9.20
CA GLY A 17 1.06 2.80 -10.32
C GLY A 17 2.53 2.55 -10.01
N ASP A 18 3.14 3.37 -9.17
CA ASP A 18 4.51 3.15 -8.70
C ASP A 18 4.56 1.95 -7.74
N ILE A 19 3.59 1.83 -6.82
CA ILE A 19 3.42 0.63 -5.98
C ILE A 19 3.15 -0.64 -6.81
N ALA A 20 2.34 -0.52 -7.88
CA ALA A 20 2.08 -1.62 -8.81
C ALA A 20 3.37 -2.13 -9.48
N LYS A 21 4.23 -1.21 -9.93
CA LYS A 21 5.56 -1.56 -10.46
C LYS A 21 6.45 -2.22 -9.40
N ASP A 22 6.39 -1.70 -8.18
CA ASP A 22 7.22 -2.15 -7.08
C ASP A 22 6.93 -3.60 -6.64
N LEU A 23 5.65 -3.97 -6.72
CA LEU A 23 5.12 -5.29 -6.43
C LEU A 23 4.99 -6.21 -7.66
N GLU A 24 5.34 -5.72 -8.86
CA GLU A 24 5.15 -6.42 -10.13
C GLU A 24 3.70 -6.88 -10.36
N LEU A 25 2.74 -6.09 -9.87
CA LEU A 25 1.31 -6.36 -9.99
C LEU A 25 0.64 -5.45 -11.02
N SER A 26 -0.44 -5.95 -11.61
CA SER A 26 -1.32 -5.13 -12.44
C SER A 26 -1.95 -4.00 -11.62
N TYR A 27 -2.03 -2.81 -12.22
CA TYR A 27 -2.64 -1.63 -11.59
C TYR A 27 -4.07 -1.90 -11.06
N GLY A 28 -4.86 -2.68 -11.80
CA GLY A 28 -6.21 -3.07 -11.37
C GLY A 28 -6.23 -3.86 -10.05
N THR A 29 -5.25 -4.75 -9.85
CA THR A 29 -5.10 -5.53 -8.61
C THR A 29 -4.76 -4.63 -7.44
N ILE A 30 -3.86 -3.67 -7.62
CA ILE A 30 -3.51 -2.68 -6.59
C ILE A 30 -4.72 -1.83 -6.22
N ILE A 31 -5.50 -1.34 -7.20
CA ILE A 31 -6.71 -0.56 -6.93
C ILE A 31 -7.70 -1.37 -6.07
N ASN A 32 -7.91 -2.65 -6.39
CA ASN A 32 -8.78 -3.52 -5.60
C ASN A 32 -8.23 -3.71 -4.17
N LYS A 33 -6.92 -3.90 -4.02
CA LYS A 33 -6.29 -4.03 -2.71
C LYS A 33 -6.45 -2.77 -1.86
N PHE A 34 -6.14 -1.60 -2.43
CA PHE A 34 -6.32 -0.30 -1.75
C PHE A 34 -7.77 -0.03 -1.34
N LYS A 35 -8.73 -0.37 -2.21
CA LYS A 35 -10.17 -0.27 -1.91
C LYS A 35 -10.63 -1.26 -0.83
N GLY A 36 -9.79 -2.20 -0.37
CA GLY A 36 -10.16 -3.21 0.61
C GLY A 36 -10.98 -4.36 0.03
N LYS A 37 -11.04 -4.52 -1.29
CA LYS A 37 -11.62 -5.72 -1.93
C LYS A 37 -10.71 -6.94 -1.81
N GLN A 38 -9.41 -6.69 -1.68
CA GLN A 38 -8.39 -7.71 -1.48
C GLN A 38 -7.39 -7.22 -0.45
N ASP A 39 -6.78 -8.16 0.25
CA ASP A 39 -5.76 -7.84 1.24
C ASP A 39 -4.36 -7.84 0.64
N PHE A 40 -3.50 -7.01 1.22
CA PHE A 40 -2.06 -7.11 0.97
C PHE A 40 -1.53 -8.31 1.75
N THR A 41 -0.76 -9.14 1.08
CA THR A 41 -0.01 -10.20 1.75
C THR A 41 1.15 -9.59 2.54
N LEU A 42 1.59 -10.28 3.60
CA LEU A 42 2.74 -9.84 4.39
C LEU A 42 3.98 -9.57 3.51
N GLY A 43 4.24 -10.42 2.51
CA GLY A 43 5.34 -10.22 1.57
C GLY A 43 5.27 -8.88 0.83
N GLU A 44 4.12 -8.56 0.24
CA GLU A 44 3.89 -7.27 -0.43
C GLU A 44 4.07 -6.09 0.54
N ALA A 45 3.56 -6.24 1.75
CA ALA A 45 3.62 -5.20 2.77
C ALA A 45 5.07 -4.90 3.19
N PHE A 46 5.91 -5.94 3.31
CA PHE A 46 7.34 -5.79 3.57
C PHE A 46 8.08 -5.12 2.41
N ILE A 47 7.76 -5.46 1.16
CA ILE A 47 8.38 -4.84 -0.03
C ILE A 47 8.09 -3.35 -0.07
N ILE A 48 6.81 -2.97 0.07
CA ILE A 48 6.36 -1.58 0.11
C ILE A 48 7.06 -0.82 1.24
N LYS A 49 7.08 -1.41 2.45
CA LYS A 49 7.79 -0.82 3.59
C LYS A 49 9.27 -0.61 3.27
N ASN A 50 9.98 -1.65 2.85
CA ASN A 50 11.43 -1.56 2.67
C ASN A 50 11.82 -0.56 1.59
N LYS A 51 11.12 -0.56 0.45
CA LYS A 51 11.46 0.32 -0.67
C LYS A 51 10.96 1.75 -0.54
N ARG A 52 9.77 1.96 0.05
CA ARG A 52 9.10 3.28 0.05
C ARG A 52 8.92 3.88 1.43
N PHE A 53 8.70 3.05 2.45
CA PHE A 53 8.34 3.50 3.78
C PHE A 53 9.21 2.88 4.87
N SER A 54 10.55 2.95 4.71
CA SER A 54 11.49 2.31 5.63
C SER A 54 11.37 2.84 7.07
N ASN A 55 10.81 4.05 7.23
CA ASN A 55 10.62 4.73 8.52
C ASN A 55 9.24 4.47 9.16
N LEU A 56 8.35 3.71 8.50
CA LEU A 56 6.99 3.45 8.99
C LEU A 56 6.78 1.95 9.28
N THR A 57 5.81 1.65 10.12
CA THR A 57 5.43 0.29 10.47
C THR A 57 4.35 -0.24 9.54
N ILE A 58 4.38 -1.57 9.34
CA ILE A 58 3.41 -2.27 8.49
C ILE A 58 2.01 -2.14 9.10
N GLU A 59 1.91 -2.22 10.42
CA GLU A 59 0.65 -2.05 11.17
C GLU A 59 0.02 -0.69 10.91
N TYR A 60 0.80 0.39 10.93
CA TYR A 60 0.31 1.74 10.64
C TYR A 60 -0.12 1.88 9.17
N LEU A 61 0.73 1.44 8.24
CA LEU A 61 0.47 1.57 6.81
C LEU A 61 -0.77 0.79 6.39
N PHE A 62 -0.88 -0.45 6.85
CA PHE A 62 -1.95 -1.38 6.49
C PHE A 62 -3.06 -1.43 7.53
N GLU A 63 -3.19 -0.38 8.35
CA GLU A 63 -4.31 -0.24 9.26
C GLU A 63 -5.62 -0.19 8.46
N ARG A 64 -6.53 -1.12 8.78
CA ARG A 64 -7.87 -1.08 8.21
C ARG A 64 -8.69 -0.09 9.02
N SER A 65 -9.07 1.02 8.40
CA SER A 65 -10.21 1.78 8.91
C SER A 65 -11.47 0.97 8.62
N GLU A 66 -11.98 0.30 9.65
CA GLU A 66 -13.38 -0.13 9.72
C GLU A 66 -14.23 1.14 9.86
N GLU A 67 -15.07 1.37 8.86
CA GLU A 67 -16.18 2.33 8.92
C GLU A 67 -17.43 1.56 8.53
#